data_AF-A0A7S0MB72-F1
#
_entry.id   AF-A0A7S0MB72-F1
#
_cell.length_a   1.000
_cell.length_b   1.000
_cell.length_c   1.000
_cell.angle_alpha   90.00
_cell.angle_beta   90.00
_cell.angle_gamma   90.00
#
_symmetry.space_group_name_H-M   'P 1'
#
loop_
_entity.id
_entity.type
_entity.pdbx_description
1 polymer ?
#
loop_
_entity_poly.entity_id
_entity_poly.type
_entity_poly.pdbx_seq_one_letter_code
_entity_poly.pdbx_strand_id
1 'polypeptide(L)'
;KAFVFHFGKAAPLLGLFAGITTLFGTLLISSCYGHLPVGLRLPFISLNGVQNPEYILYSIGFSTTGLCIFSSAYFARSNFFPNVENSLQGYARASFWSATIAGLGLVLQAVVPLQSDILHVIDGTTSLRMQSVVHQTGALVLFLAGYVHCVSTDILLWKSKTLPNNVKSRWCK
;
A
#
# COMPACT_ATOMS: atom_id res chain seq x y z
N LYS A 1 17.58 18.11 -3.20
CA LYS A 1 17.70 17.66 -1.79
C LYS A 1 16.59 18.21 -0.89
N ALA A 2 16.31 19.53 -0.89
CA ALA A 2 15.24 20.13 -0.09
C ALA A 2 13.82 19.59 -0.41
N PHE A 3 13.48 19.41 -1.69
CA PHE A 3 12.16 18.88 -2.10
C PHE A 3 11.90 17.47 -1.58
N VAL A 4 12.85 16.54 -1.78
CA VAL A 4 12.74 15.15 -1.30
C VAL A 4 12.68 15.08 0.22
N PHE A 5 13.34 15.99 0.92
CA PHE A 5 13.29 16.05 2.37
C PHE A 5 11.92 16.51 2.89
N HIS A 6 11.35 17.57 2.32
CA HIS A 6 10.03 18.08 2.73
C HIS A 6 8.90 17.13 2.30
N PHE A 7 8.93 16.68 1.04
CA PHE A 7 7.95 15.73 0.53
C PHE A 7 8.05 14.39 1.25
N GLY A 8 9.25 13.86 1.46
CA GLY A 8 9.47 12.59 2.16
C GLY A 8 8.95 12.57 3.59
N LYS A 9 8.98 13.71 4.29
CA LYS A 9 8.39 13.85 5.64
C LYS A 9 6.86 13.85 5.62
N ALA A 10 6.24 14.44 4.60
CA ALA A 10 4.79 14.51 4.46
C ALA A 10 4.19 13.29 3.73
N ALA A 11 5.00 12.57 2.95
CA ALA A 11 4.58 11.46 2.10
C ALA A 11 3.79 10.36 2.84
N PRO A 12 4.13 9.96 4.08
CA PRO A 12 3.32 8.97 4.79
C PRO A 12 1.87 9.44 5.02
N LEU A 13 1.69 10.72 5.39
CA LEU A 13 0.36 11.29 5.63
C LEU A 13 -0.43 11.47 4.33
N LEU A 14 0.24 11.95 3.27
CA LEU A 14 -0.37 12.10 1.95
C LEU A 14 -0.78 10.74 1.37
N GLY A 15 0.09 9.74 1.49
CA GLY A 15 -0.19 8.38 1.05
C GLY A 15 -1.34 7.75 1.84
N LEU A 16 -1.39 7.94 3.16
CA LEU A 16 -2.50 7.49 3.99
C LEU A 16 -3.83 8.13 3.56
N PHE A 17 -3.85 9.45 3.39
CA PHE A 17 -5.05 10.17 2.98
C PHE A 17 -5.52 9.75 1.58
N ALA A 18 -4.59 9.61 0.63
CA ALA A 18 -4.88 9.12 -0.71
C ALA A 18 -5.46 7.69 -0.66
N GLY A 19 -4.83 6.78 0.07
CA GLY A 19 -5.29 5.40 0.21
C GLY A 19 -6.69 5.29 0.84
N ILE A 20 -6.93 5.98 1.95
CA ILE A 20 -8.23 6.01 2.63
C ILE A 20 -9.31 6.60 1.71
N THR A 21 -9.03 7.74 1.08
CA THR A 21 -9.98 8.39 0.16
C THR A 21 -10.31 7.47 -1.02
N THR A 22 -9.31 6.76 -1.54
CA THR A 22 -9.51 5.78 -2.62
C THR A 22 -10.40 4.63 -2.17
N LEU A 23 -10.10 4.03 -1.01
CA LEU A 23 -10.84 2.89 -0.47
C LEU A 23 -12.33 3.21 -0.27
N PHE A 24 -12.62 4.30 0.43
CA PHE A 24 -14.01 4.67 0.75
C PHE A 24 -14.70 5.36 -0.42
N GLY A 25 -13.99 6.17 -1.21
CA GLY A 25 -14.54 6.84 -2.37
C GLY A 25 -14.95 5.87 -3.47
N THR A 26 -14.12 4.86 -3.76
CA THR A 26 -14.46 3.83 -4.75
C THR A 26 -15.66 2.99 -4.30
N LEU A 27 -15.72 2.61 -3.02
CA LEU A 27 -16.88 1.92 -2.44
C LEU A 27 -18.16 2.75 -2.55
N LEU A 28 -18.10 4.05 -2.22
CA LEU A 28 -19.25 4.95 -2.31
C LEU A 28 -19.74 5.08 -3.76
N ILE A 29 -18.83 5.34 -4.70
CA ILE A 29 -19.16 5.45 -6.14
C ILE A 29 -19.77 4.14 -6.62
N SER A 30 -19.12 3.00 -6.37
CA SER A 30 -19.62 1.69 -6.80
C SER A 30 -21.01 1.39 -6.22
N SER A 31 -21.28 1.82 -4.98
CA SER A 31 -22.61 1.70 -4.35
C SER A 31 -23.64 2.59 -5.03
N CYS A 32 -23.32 3.84 -5.33
CA CYS A 32 -24.22 4.79 -5.99
C CYS A 32 -24.60 4.36 -7.42
N TYR A 33 -23.67 3.72 -8.14
CA TYR A 33 -23.89 3.24 -9.50
C TYR A 33 -24.46 1.81 -9.56
N GLY A 34 -24.63 1.15 -8.40
CA GLY A 34 -25.14 -0.23 -8.36
C GLY A 34 -24.18 -1.26 -8.98
N HIS A 35 -22.89 -0.94 -9.05
CA HIS A 35 -21.85 -1.82 -9.59
C HIS A 35 -21.41 -2.91 -8.60
N LEU A 36 -21.86 -2.83 -7.35
CA LEU A 36 -21.58 -3.82 -6.33
C LEU A 36 -22.29 -5.15 -6.63
N PRO A 37 -21.61 -6.29 -6.46
CA PRO A 37 -22.24 -7.59 -6.61
C PRO A 37 -23.41 -7.78 -5.63
N VAL A 38 -24.51 -8.34 -6.13
CA VAL A 38 -25.68 -8.64 -5.30
C VAL A 38 -25.30 -9.57 -4.16
N GLY A 39 -25.66 -9.20 -2.94
CA GLY A 39 -25.36 -9.98 -1.73
C GLY A 39 -24.03 -9.66 -1.05
N LEU A 40 -23.13 -8.89 -1.68
CA LEU A 40 -21.87 -8.44 -1.06
C LEU A 40 -21.98 -6.99 -0.57
N ARG A 41 -22.13 -6.83 0.76
CA ARG A 41 -22.14 -5.49 1.40
C ARG A 41 -20.73 -4.88 1.51
N LEU A 42 -19.71 -5.72 1.63
CA LEU A 42 -18.31 -5.33 1.75
C LEU A 42 -17.47 -6.22 0.83
N PRO A 43 -17.39 -5.90 -0.47
CA PRO A 43 -16.59 -6.67 -1.40
C PRO A 43 -15.09 -6.45 -1.14
N PHE A 44 -14.26 -7.28 -1.76
CA PHE A 44 -12.81 -7.08 -1.77
C PHE A 44 -12.45 -5.70 -2.37
N ILE A 45 -11.39 -5.06 -1.85
CA ILE A 45 -10.95 -3.72 -2.28
C ILE A 45 -10.86 -3.61 -3.80
N SER A 46 -10.27 -4.61 -4.46
CA SER A 46 -10.10 -4.63 -5.90
C SER A 46 -11.42 -4.60 -6.69
N LEU A 47 -12.50 -5.14 -6.13
CA LEU A 47 -13.83 -5.10 -6.77
C LEU A 47 -14.42 -3.70 -6.80
N ASN A 48 -14.08 -2.85 -5.82
CA ASN A 48 -14.55 -1.47 -5.77
C ASN A 48 -13.99 -0.60 -6.90
N GLY A 49 -12.93 -1.03 -7.59
CA GLY A 49 -12.26 -0.25 -8.63
C GLY A 49 -12.32 -0.87 -10.02
N VAL A 50 -13.25 -1.79 -10.27
CA VAL A 50 -13.31 -2.56 -11.53
C VAL A 50 -13.87 -1.74 -12.69
N GLN A 51 -14.95 -0.99 -12.46
CA GLN A 51 -15.70 -0.31 -13.52
C GLN A 51 -15.47 1.20 -13.49
N ASN A 52 -15.88 1.91 -14.55
CA ASN A 52 -15.84 3.37 -14.55
C ASN A 52 -17.13 3.93 -13.93
N PRO A 53 -17.05 5.05 -13.17
CA PRO A 53 -15.90 5.94 -13.01
C PRO A 53 -14.95 5.58 -11.84
N GLU A 54 -15.29 4.62 -10.99
CA GLU A 54 -14.54 4.26 -9.79
C GLU A 54 -13.11 3.77 -10.08
N TYR A 55 -12.88 3.13 -11.23
CA TYR A 55 -11.55 2.72 -11.69
C TYR A 55 -10.58 3.90 -11.84
N ILE A 56 -11.05 5.06 -12.28
CA ILE A 56 -10.20 6.26 -12.43
C ILE A 56 -9.68 6.70 -11.07
N LEU A 57 -10.59 6.77 -10.07
CA LEU A 57 -10.23 7.09 -8.69
C LEU A 57 -9.30 6.02 -8.11
N TYR A 58 -9.59 4.73 -8.34
CA TYR A 58 -8.78 3.61 -7.91
C TYR A 58 -7.34 3.71 -8.43
N SER A 59 -7.20 3.90 -9.74
CA SER A 59 -5.91 3.93 -10.42
C SER A 59 -5.06 5.11 -9.98
N ILE A 60 -5.62 6.33 -9.98
CA ILE A 60 -4.91 7.55 -9.55
C ILE A 60 -4.56 7.47 -8.07
N GLY A 61 -5.53 7.09 -7.24
CA GLY A 61 -5.40 7.11 -5.79
C GLY A 61 -4.39 6.10 -5.26
N PHE A 62 -4.46 4.84 -5.71
CA PHE A 62 -3.49 3.83 -5.30
C PHE A 62 -2.13 3.99 -5.96
N SER A 63 -2.04 4.51 -7.20
CA SER A 63 -0.75 4.88 -7.78
C SER A 63 -0.08 6.00 -6.99
N THR A 64 -0.84 7.03 -6.59
CA THR A 64 -0.35 8.12 -5.73
C THR A 64 0.12 7.60 -4.37
N THR A 65 -0.62 6.66 -3.79
CA THR A 65 -0.24 5.99 -2.54
C THR A 65 1.09 5.23 -2.71
N GLY A 66 1.26 4.50 -3.81
CA GLY A 66 2.52 3.82 -4.13
C GLY A 66 3.71 4.78 -4.26
N LEU A 67 3.52 5.92 -4.94
CA LEU A 67 4.55 6.98 -5.04
C LEU A 67 4.91 7.58 -3.67
N CYS A 68 3.92 7.75 -2.80
CA CYS A 68 4.14 8.18 -1.43
C CYS A 68 4.93 7.14 -0.61
N ILE A 69 4.67 5.85 -0.81
CA ILE A 69 5.45 4.76 -0.18
C ILE A 69 6.91 4.82 -0.61
N PHE A 70 7.21 4.96 -1.91
CA PHE A 70 8.61 5.10 -2.39
C PHE A 70 9.32 6.30 -1.76
N SER A 71 8.64 7.44 -1.74
CA SER A 71 9.19 8.68 -1.21
C SER A 71 9.45 8.57 0.29
N SER A 72 8.55 7.92 1.02
CA SER A 72 8.69 7.64 2.45
C SER A 72 9.85 6.67 2.73
N ALA A 73 9.98 5.60 1.95
CA ALA A 73 11.05 4.62 2.08
C ALA A 73 12.42 5.26 1.81
N TYR A 74 12.53 6.08 0.75
CA TYR A 74 13.76 6.81 0.43
C TYR A 74 14.12 7.81 1.52
N PHE A 75 13.14 8.59 2.01
CA PHE A 75 13.34 9.51 3.12
C PHE A 75 13.82 8.79 4.38
N ALA A 76 13.20 7.66 4.72
CA ALA A 76 13.59 6.86 5.88
C ALA A 76 15.01 6.31 5.74
N ARG A 77 15.38 5.85 4.55
CA ARG A 77 16.75 5.42 4.24
C ARG A 77 17.76 6.55 4.40
N SER A 78 17.45 7.77 3.94
CA SER A 78 18.41 8.89 4.03
C SER A 78 18.58 9.43 5.44
N ASN A 79 17.53 9.41 6.27
CA ASN A 79 17.51 10.10 7.56
C ASN A 79 17.67 9.17 8.77
N PHE A 80 17.18 7.93 8.67
CA PHE A 80 17.15 7.01 9.81
C PHE A 80 18.24 5.94 9.72
N PHE A 81 18.51 5.37 8.53
CA PHE A 81 19.48 4.28 8.38
C PHE A 81 20.90 4.59 8.90
N PRO A 82 21.45 5.81 8.70
CA PRO A 82 22.79 6.12 9.22
C PRO A 82 22.91 5.97 10.73
N ASN A 83 21.79 6.09 11.44
CA ASN A 83 21.73 6.04 12.90
C ASN A 83 21.31 4.67 13.44
N VAL A 84 20.94 3.71 12.60
CA VAL A 84 20.51 2.37 13.03
C VAL A 84 21.71 1.57 13.55
N GLU A 85 21.54 0.92 14.69
CA GLU A 85 22.56 0.07 15.29
C GLU A 85 22.95 -1.10 14.35
N ASN A 86 24.24 -1.48 14.34
CA ASN A 86 24.74 -2.53 13.44
C ASN A 86 23.97 -3.85 13.55
N SER A 87 23.51 -4.22 14.75
CA SER A 87 22.69 -5.42 14.99
C SER A 87 21.29 -5.36 14.37
N LEU A 88 20.79 -4.17 14.04
CA LEU A 88 19.47 -3.93 13.46
C LEU A 88 19.49 -3.52 11.98
N GLN A 89 20.68 -3.35 11.38
CA GLN A 89 20.84 -2.97 9.97
C GLN A 89 20.14 -3.95 8.99
N GLY A 90 20.08 -5.24 9.33
CA GLY A 90 19.33 -6.23 8.55
C GLY A 90 17.84 -5.89 8.45
N TYR A 91 17.21 -5.55 9.58
CA TYR A 91 15.79 -5.15 9.63
C TYR A 91 15.55 -3.83 8.92
N ALA A 92 16.47 -2.87 9.03
CA ALA A 92 16.40 -1.62 8.25
C ALA A 92 16.34 -1.93 6.76
N ARG A 93 17.32 -2.68 6.23
CA ARG A 93 17.36 -3.07 4.81
C ARG A 93 16.12 -3.85 4.39
N ALA A 94 15.67 -4.80 5.21
CA ALA A 94 14.44 -5.55 4.95
C ALA A 94 13.23 -4.61 4.85
N SER A 95 13.06 -3.69 5.80
CA SER A 95 11.98 -2.69 5.80
C SER A 95 12.00 -1.80 4.56
N PHE A 96 13.16 -1.31 4.12
CA PHE A 96 13.26 -0.45 2.94
C PHE A 96 12.94 -1.17 1.63
N TRP A 97 13.54 -2.35 1.42
CA TRP A 97 13.31 -3.10 0.19
C TRP A 97 11.88 -3.61 0.11
N SER A 98 11.35 -4.13 1.21
CA SER A 98 9.96 -4.58 1.25
C SER A 98 8.95 -3.44 1.07
N ALA A 99 9.18 -2.24 1.63
CA ALA A 99 8.35 -1.07 1.32
C ALA A 99 8.39 -0.69 -0.16
N THR A 100 9.57 -0.72 -0.77
CA THR A 100 9.76 -0.42 -2.20
C THR A 100 9.01 -1.44 -3.07
N ILE A 101 9.18 -2.73 -2.78
CA ILE A 101 8.48 -3.82 -3.49
C ILE A 101 6.97 -3.71 -3.29
N ALA A 102 6.51 -3.38 -2.08
CA ALA A 102 5.10 -3.17 -1.79
C ALA A 102 4.52 -2.00 -2.61
N GLY A 103 5.24 -0.88 -2.68
CA GLY A 103 4.87 0.27 -3.52
C GLY A 103 4.73 -0.10 -4.99
N LEU A 104 5.64 -0.93 -5.52
CA LEU A 104 5.55 -1.44 -6.91
C LEU A 104 4.32 -2.33 -7.10
N GLY A 105 4.08 -3.25 -6.17
CA GLY A 105 2.89 -4.12 -6.19
C GLY A 105 1.58 -3.31 -6.18
N LEU A 106 1.52 -2.27 -5.35
CA LEU A 106 0.36 -1.38 -5.27
C LEU A 106 0.10 -0.61 -6.56
N VAL A 107 1.15 -0.07 -7.20
CA VAL A 107 1.03 0.62 -8.49
C VAL A 107 0.62 -0.36 -9.58
N LEU A 108 1.25 -1.54 -9.65
CA LEU A 108 0.96 -2.54 -10.67
C LEU A 108 -0.52 -2.95 -10.65
N GLN A 109 -1.04 -3.29 -9.47
CA GLN A 109 -2.45 -3.68 -9.33
C GLN A 109 -3.42 -2.49 -9.51
N ALA A 110 -2.97 -1.25 -9.29
CA ALA A 110 -3.79 -0.06 -9.51
C ALA A 110 -3.94 0.28 -11.00
N VAL A 111 -2.89 0.07 -11.78
CA VAL A 111 -2.88 0.34 -13.22
C VAL A 111 -3.52 -0.80 -14.00
N VAL A 112 -3.29 -2.05 -13.61
CA VAL A 112 -3.90 -3.23 -14.23
C VAL A 112 -5.17 -3.59 -13.47
N PRO A 113 -6.38 -3.33 -13.98
CA PRO A 113 -7.60 -3.59 -13.22
C PRO A 113 -7.83 -5.09 -13.01
N LEU A 114 -8.72 -5.44 -12.09
CA LEU A 114 -9.28 -6.77 -12.01
C LEU A 114 -10.37 -6.92 -13.08
N GLN A 115 -10.52 -8.10 -13.69
CA GLN A 115 -11.64 -8.33 -14.62
C GLN A 115 -13.00 -8.19 -13.91
N SER A 116 -13.99 -7.68 -14.62
CA SER A 116 -15.32 -7.42 -14.07
C SER A 116 -16.16 -8.65 -13.78
N ASP A 117 -15.84 -9.74 -14.46
CA ASP A 117 -16.46 -11.06 -14.33
C ASP A 117 -15.68 -11.96 -13.36
N ILE A 118 -14.91 -11.41 -12.41
CA ILE A 118 -14.08 -12.24 -11.50
C ILE A 118 -14.89 -13.20 -10.63
N LEU A 119 -16.13 -12.84 -10.27
CA LEU A 119 -17.01 -13.74 -9.52
C LEU A 119 -17.40 -14.97 -10.35
N HIS A 120 -17.50 -14.81 -11.68
CA HIS A 120 -17.72 -15.90 -12.61
C HIS A 120 -16.49 -16.80 -12.82
N VAL A 121 -15.32 -16.37 -12.37
CA VAL A 121 -14.15 -17.25 -12.32
C VAL A 121 -14.14 -18.06 -11.02
N ILE A 122 -14.65 -17.50 -9.93
CA ILE A 122 -14.77 -18.19 -8.65
C ILE A 122 -15.85 -19.28 -8.72
N ASP A 123 -16.97 -19.01 -9.40
CA ASP A 123 -18.05 -19.99 -9.60
C ASP A 123 -17.73 -21.05 -10.69
N GLY A 124 -16.59 -20.91 -11.38
CA GLY A 124 -16.12 -21.82 -12.42
C GLY A 124 -16.80 -21.66 -13.79
N THR A 125 -17.62 -20.62 -13.99
CA THR A 125 -18.35 -20.39 -15.25
C THR A 125 -17.53 -19.64 -16.31
N THR A 126 -16.42 -19.01 -15.92
CA THR A 126 -15.53 -18.23 -16.79
C THR A 126 -14.06 -18.55 -16.48
N SER A 127 -13.16 -18.34 -17.45
CA SER A 127 -11.72 -18.52 -17.27
C SER A 127 -11.01 -17.24 -16.77
N LEU A 128 -9.93 -17.41 -16.02
CA LEU A 128 -9.13 -16.29 -15.51
C LEU A 128 -8.32 -15.65 -16.64
N ARG A 129 -8.51 -14.34 -16.87
CA ARG A 129 -7.73 -13.59 -17.86
C ARG A 129 -6.35 -13.23 -17.32
N MET A 130 -5.36 -13.15 -18.22
CA MET A 130 -3.98 -12.78 -17.87
C MET A 130 -3.86 -11.42 -17.16
N GLN A 131 -4.70 -10.44 -17.52
CA GLN A 131 -4.80 -9.16 -16.82
C GLN A 131 -5.08 -9.35 -15.32
N SER A 132 -6.07 -10.19 -14.98
CA SER A 132 -6.44 -10.48 -13.58
C SER A 132 -5.34 -11.25 -12.85
N VAL A 133 -4.61 -12.14 -13.54
CA VAL A 133 -3.42 -12.81 -12.98
C VAL A 133 -2.37 -11.76 -12.58
N VAL A 134 -2.10 -10.79 -13.46
CA VAL A 134 -1.14 -9.70 -13.19
C VAL A 134 -1.63 -8.82 -12.03
N HIS A 135 -2.90 -8.43 -12.02
CA HIS A 135 -3.49 -7.66 -10.91
C HIS A 135 -3.34 -8.39 -9.57
N GLN A 136 -3.77 -9.66 -9.51
CA GLN A 136 -3.72 -10.47 -8.28
C GLN A 136 -2.28 -10.70 -7.82
N THR A 137 -1.35 -10.89 -8.77
CA THR A 137 0.08 -11.01 -8.46
C THR A 137 0.62 -9.71 -7.87
N GLY A 138 0.26 -8.55 -8.44
CA GLY A 138 0.60 -7.23 -7.89
C GLY A 138 0.07 -7.04 -6.47
N ALA A 139 -1.19 -7.42 -6.23
CA ALA A 139 -1.80 -7.37 -4.89
C ALA A 139 -1.11 -8.32 -3.91
N LEU A 140 -0.76 -9.54 -4.33
CA LEU A 140 -0.02 -10.50 -3.50
C LEU A 140 1.36 -9.96 -3.11
N VAL A 141 2.10 -9.39 -4.07
CA VAL A 141 3.40 -8.74 -3.82
C VAL A 141 3.25 -7.60 -2.84
N LEU A 142 2.23 -6.75 -3.00
CA LEU A 142 1.91 -5.67 -2.06
C LEU A 142 1.73 -6.21 -0.64
N PHE A 143 0.86 -7.20 -0.44
CA PHE A 143 0.52 -7.67 0.90
C PHE A 143 1.69 -8.40 1.58
N LEU A 144 2.41 -9.27 0.86
CA LEU A 144 3.54 -10.01 1.43
C LEU A 144 4.71 -9.07 1.76
N ALA A 145 5.07 -8.18 0.84
CA ALA A 145 6.13 -7.21 1.09
C ALA A 145 5.71 -6.20 2.17
N GLY A 146 4.46 -5.74 2.15
CA GLY A 146 3.90 -4.88 3.20
C GLY A 146 3.96 -5.53 4.58
N TYR A 147 3.67 -6.82 4.70
CA TYR A 147 3.80 -7.57 5.95
C TYR A 147 5.25 -7.59 6.47
N VAL A 148 6.21 -7.91 5.59
CA VAL A 148 7.64 -7.89 5.94
C VAL A 148 8.09 -6.49 6.37
N HIS A 149 7.60 -5.45 5.70
CA HIS A 149 7.86 -4.06 6.04
C HIS A 149 7.35 -3.73 7.44
N CYS A 150 6.09 -4.06 7.76
CA CYS A 150 5.48 -3.81 9.07
C CYS A 150 6.27 -4.51 10.18
N VAL A 151 6.52 -5.81 10.06
CA VAL A 151 7.25 -6.59 11.07
C VAL A 151 8.67 -6.03 11.28
N SER A 152 9.39 -5.74 10.21
CA SER A 152 10.76 -5.21 10.30
C SER A 152 10.78 -3.81 10.94
N THR A 153 9.80 -2.98 10.60
CA THR A 153 9.66 -1.62 11.14
C THR A 153 9.27 -1.65 12.61
N ASP A 154 8.36 -2.53 13.02
CA ASP A 154 8.01 -2.72 14.42
C ASP A 154 9.23 -3.14 15.24
N ILE A 155 10.02 -4.11 14.74
CA ILE A 155 11.26 -4.52 15.40
C ILE A 155 12.21 -3.31 15.57
N LEU A 156 12.37 -2.48 14.53
CA LEU A 156 13.20 -1.28 14.60
C LEU A 156 12.66 -0.28 15.63
N LEU A 157 11.36 -0.01 15.63
CA LEU A 157 10.71 0.90 16.57
C LEU A 157 10.93 0.43 18.01
N TRP A 158 10.66 -0.84 18.31
CA TRP A 158 10.73 -1.35 19.68
C TRP A 158 12.16 -1.57 20.18
N LYS A 159 13.04 -2.13 19.33
CA LYS A 159 14.40 -2.52 19.75
C LYS A 159 15.43 -1.41 19.61
N SER A 160 15.28 -0.49 18.67
CA SER A 160 16.25 0.59 18.52
C SER A 160 16.20 1.54 19.72
N LYS A 161 17.38 2.02 20.10
CA LYS A 161 17.63 3.07 21.09
C LYS A 161 18.00 4.38 20.42
N THR A 162 18.49 4.32 19.18
CA THR A 162 18.96 5.49 18.42
C THR A 162 17.89 6.09 17.51
N LEU A 163 16.89 5.30 17.09
CA LEU A 163 15.77 5.82 16.32
C LEU A 163 14.77 6.59 17.21
N PRO A 164 14.19 7.69 16.70
CA PRO A 164 13.20 8.46 17.44
C PRO A 164 11.98 7.59 17.73
N ASN A 165 11.83 7.17 18.98
CA ASN A 165 10.68 6.40 19.43
C ASN A 165 9.84 7.28 20.37
N ASN A 166 8.83 7.94 19.80
CA ASN A 166 7.88 8.78 20.55
C ASN A 166 7.09 7.99 21.61
N VAL A 167 7.09 6.66 21.52
CA VAL A 167 6.44 5.78 22.52
C VAL A 167 7.29 5.73 23.80
N LYS A 168 8.62 5.59 23.72
CA LYS A 168 9.47 5.53 24.93
C LYS A 168 9.48 6.86 25.72
N SER A 169 9.33 8.01 25.05
CA SER A 169 9.37 9.32 25.72
C SER A 169 8.11 9.69 26.50
N ARG A 170 6.97 9.02 26.25
CA ARG A 170 5.70 9.24 26.97
C ARG A 170 5.50 8.35 28.19
N TRP A 171 6.10 7.17 28.23
CA TRP A 171 5.93 6.20 29.32
C TRP A 171 7.11 6.14 30.31
N CYS A 172 8.20 6.85 30.02
CA CYS A 172 9.36 7.01 30.92
C CYS A 172 9.42 8.39 31.59
N LYS A 173 8.29 9.10 31.67
CA LYS A 173 8.14 10.32 32.48
C LYS A 173 7.17 10.07 33.62
#